data_AF-A0A927TG85-F1
#
_entry.id   AF-A0A927TG85-F1
#
_cell.length_a   1.000
_cell.length_b   1.000
_cell.length_c   1.000
_cell.angle_alpha   90.00
_cell.angle_beta   90.00
_cell.angle_gamma   90.00
#
_symmetry.space_group_name_H-M   'P 1'
#
loop_
_entity.id
_entity.type
_entity.pdbx_description
1 polymer ?
#
loop_
_entity_poly.entity_id
_entity_poly.type
_entity_poly.pdbx_seq_one_letter_code
_entity_poly.pdbx_strand_id
1 'polypeptide(L)'
;MKKKIVMLILCMVVALPACGKSENEEKVREDIHINIVEDINTTEAVQLPDEHLGAAENVHVGEENGIEENKVESIQAEIARVEEKSREHCDIDSSSMGQQEMNYHSAQWYKLWDDELNSLWSRLSDELDEETKAKVLEEQRAWIKRKEGNATTAGIQALGGTLQPLLESGTAAEMTRARVYVLAGYLADVRKESFTVSQEIQESLDAAEPDLDDVFEKFEGQWIFDESRGACVGVERTEMCSYGVEGSDWTIWVTGGDIFTDLDVYGYTENNILFKIPHDDYDSFYELSFGVEQELILTYRTSLSIDAVNDYDVIVCK
;
A
#
# COMPACT_ATOMS: atom_id res chain seq x y z
N MET A 1 5.71 -31.28 7.38
CA MET A 1 6.48 -30.24 8.10
C MET A 1 6.38 -28.97 7.27
N LYS A 2 5.54 -28.04 7.71
CA LYS A 2 5.20 -26.81 6.96
C LYS A 2 6.34 -25.80 7.12
N LYS A 3 6.94 -25.34 6.03
CA LYS A 3 7.82 -24.16 6.04
C LYS A 3 6.91 -22.97 5.77
N LYS A 4 6.57 -22.20 6.81
CA LYS A 4 6.05 -20.85 6.64
C LYS A 4 7.25 -19.98 6.25
N ILE A 5 7.26 -19.43 5.05
CA ILE A 5 8.20 -18.37 4.69
C ILE A 5 7.51 -17.09 5.13
N VAL A 6 7.76 -16.72 6.38
CA VAL A 6 7.55 -15.35 6.87
C VAL A 6 8.82 -14.61 6.48
N MET A 7 8.70 -13.52 5.72
CA MET A 7 9.80 -12.60 5.48
C MET A 7 10.11 -11.91 6.82
N LEU A 8 10.88 -12.60 7.67
CA LEU A 8 11.36 -12.10 8.94
C LEU A 8 12.41 -11.04 8.64
N ILE A 9 12.01 -9.77 8.62
CA ILE A 9 12.91 -8.64 8.48
C ILE A 9 13.70 -8.52 9.78
N LEU A 10 14.90 -9.11 9.77
CA LEU A 10 15.89 -8.94 10.83
C LEU A 10 16.46 -7.51 10.72
N CYS A 11 16.04 -6.61 11.61
CA CYS A 11 16.67 -5.29 11.78
C CYS A 11 18.15 -5.44 12.18
N MET A 12 19.03 -5.59 11.20
CA MET A 12 20.47 -5.44 11.40
C MET A 12 20.82 -3.95 11.25
N VAL A 13 20.88 -3.25 12.39
CA VAL A 13 21.51 -1.93 12.49
C VAL A 13 23.01 -2.13 12.31
N VAL A 14 23.51 -1.95 11.09
CA VAL A 14 24.95 -1.88 10.84
C VAL A 14 25.38 -0.42 10.92
N ALA A 15 25.94 -0.03 12.06
CA ALA A 15 26.65 1.22 12.19
C ALA A 15 27.91 1.20 11.31
N LEU A 16 27.92 1.99 10.23
CA LEU A 16 29.14 2.26 9.46
C LEU A 16 29.62 3.70 9.69
N PRO A 17 30.95 3.90 9.84
CA PRO A 17 31.52 5.21 10.10
C PRO A 17 31.45 6.10 8.85
N ALA A 18 31.10 7.36 9.08
CA ALA A 18 31.14 8.43 8.11
C ALA A 18 32.49 8.51 7.38
N CYS A 19 32.44 8.50 6.03
CA CYS A 19 33.53 9.00 5.21
C CYS A 19 32.93 9.68 3.98
N GLY A 20 33.06 11.00 3.93
CA GLY A 20 32.52 11.82 2.86
C GLY A 20 33.37 11.81 1.60
N LYS A 21 32.71 11.91 0.45
CA LYS A 21 33.04 12.86 -0.62
C LYS A 21 31.87 12.99 -1.59
N SER A 22 31.56 14.25 -1.91
CA SER A 22 30.52 14.73 -2.80
C SER A 22 30.78 14.36 -4.26
N GLU A 23 29.74 13.99 -4.98
CA GLU A 23 29.53 14.37 -6.39
C GLU A 23 28.02 14.38 -6.70
N ASN A 24 27.64 15.39 -7.47
CA ASN A 24 26.29 15.87 -7.68
C ASN A 24 25.70 15.18 -8.92
N GLU A 25 24.68 14.36 -8.76
CA GLU A 25 23.87 13.85 -9.88
C GLU A 25 22.40 14.10 -9.59
N GLU A 26 21.86 15.10 -10.29
CA GLU A 26 20.46 15.48 -10.32
C GLU A 26 19.66 14.37 -11.01
N LYS A 27 18.94 13.56 -10.23
CA LYS A 27 18.11 12.47 -10.75
C LYS A 27 16.66 12.96 -10.86
N VAL A 28 16.24 13.19 -12.11
CA VAL A 28 14.87 13.49 -12.51
C VAL A 28 13.95 12.39 -11.95
N ARG A 29 13.02 12.76 -11.06
CA ARG A 29 11.86 11.95 -10.71
C ARG A 29 10.89 12.02 -11.89
N GLU A 30 10.66 10.89 -12.55
CA GLU A 30 9.44 10.72 -13.34
C GLU A 30 8.33 10.34 -12.35
N ASP A 31 7.45 11.30 -12.09
CA ASP A 31 6.22 11.07 -11.35
C ASP A 31 5.37 10.05 -12.13
N ILE A 32 5.07 8.91 -11.50
CA ILE A 32 4.07 7.96 -12.02
C ILE A 32 2.71 8.63 -11.84
N HIS A 33 2.27 9.32 -12.89
CA HIS A 33 0.91 9.82 -13.00
C HIS A 33 -0.05 8.63 -13.16
N ILE A 34 -0.87 8.40 -12.14
CA ILE A 34 -2.09 7.59 -12.27
C ILE A 34 -3.01 8.34 -13.22
N ASN A 35 -3.28 7.77 -14.40
CA ASN A 35 -4.33 8.24 -15.28
C ASN A 35 -5.68 7.85 -14.69
N ILE A 36 -6.24 8.73 -13.85
CA ILE A 36 -7.67 8.73 -13.64
C ILE A 36 -8.27 9.23 -14.95
N VAL A 37 -8.91 8.33 -15.70
CA VAL A 37 -9.73 8.70 -16.85
C VAL A 37 -10.85 9.61 -16.34
N GLU A 38 -10.70 10.91 -16.54
CA GLU A 38 -11.79 11.89 -16.40
C GLU A 38 -12.74 11.74 -17.58
N ASP A 39 -13.81 10.97 -17.41
CA ASP A 39 -15.00 11.15 -18.25
C ASP A 39 -15.82 12.34 -17.72
N ILE A 40 -15.46 13.54 -18.16
CA ILE A 40 -16.37 14.70 -18.14
C ILE A 40 -16.60 15.15 -19.57
N ASN A 41 -17.77 14.73 -20.04
CA ASN A 41 -18.49 15.17 -21.23
C ASN A 41 -18.42 16.70 -21.40
N THR A 42 -17.57 17.22 -22.30
CA THR A 42 -17.75 18.57 -22.86
C THR A 42 -17.33 18.64 -24.31
N THR A 43 -18.31 18.99 -25.14
CA THR A 43 -18.18 19.29 -26.56
C THR A 43 -17.42 20.61 -26.71
N GLU A 44 -16.27 20.61 -27.40
CA GLU A 44 -15.85 21.77 -28.20
C GLU A 44 -14.75 21.38 -29.18
N ALA A 45 -15.01 21.68 -30.45
CA ALA A 45 -14.14 21.37 -31.59
C ALA A 45 -12.95 22.34 -31.64
N VAL A 46 -11.75 21.80 -31.81
CA VAL A 46 -10.61 22.54 -32.36
C VAL A 46 -9.92 21.69 -33.42
N GLN A 47 -10.05 22.13 -34.66
CA GLN A 47 -9.32 21.62 -35.83
C GLN A 47 -7.91 22.22 -35.88
N LEU A 48 -6.98 21.52 -36.55
CA LEU A 48 -5.91 22.00 -37.47
C LEU A 48 -4.81 20.91 -37.59
N PRO A 49 -3.96 20.88 -38.64
CA PRO A 49 -4.26 20.74 -40.06
C PRO A 49 -3.51 19.55 -40.75
N ASP A 50 -3.99 19.24 -41.94
CA ASP A 50 -3.52 18.28 -42.96
C ASP A 50 -2.10 18.60 -43.52
N GLU A 51 -1.25 17.59 -43.65
CA GLU A 51 -0.18 17.59 -44.67
C GLU A 51 0.17 16.15 -45.13
N HIS A 52 0.57 16.07 -46.39
CA HIS A 52 0.20 15.04 -47.36
C HIS A 52 1.35 14.07 -47.71
N LEU A 53 0.98 12.78 -47.86
CA LEU A 53 1.44 11.75 -48.82
C LEU A 53 2.93 11.48 -49.13
N GLY A 54 3.27 10.19 -49.02
CA GLY A 54 4.27 9.47 -49.81
C GLY A 54 3.93 7.99 -49.95
N ALA A 55 3.48 7.57 -51.14
CA ALA A 55 3.23 6.21 -51.63
C ALA A 55 4.55 5.40 -51.77
N ALA A 56 4.66 4.07 -51.95
CA ALA A 56 3.85 2.86 -51.90
C ALA A 56 4.83 1.69 -52.12
N GLU A 57 4.61 0.49 -51.56
CA GLU A 57 4.85 -0.77 -52.27
C GLU A 57 4.22 -1.98 -51.55
N ASN A 58 3.46 -2.77 -52.30
CA ASN A 58 2.82 -4.02 -51.88
C ASN A 58 3.78 -5.21 -52.06
N VAL A 59 3.89 -6.07 -51.05
CA VAL A 59 4.15 -7.52 -51.26
C VAL A 59 3.24 -8.31 -50.32
N HIS A 60 2.33 -9.06 -50.92
CA HIS A 60 1.47 -10.05 -50.27
C HIS A 60 2.15 -11.41 -50.37
N VAL A 61 2.46 -12.02 -49.22
CA VAL A 61 2.63 -13.48 -49.10
C VAL A 61 1.92 -13.88 -47.81
N GLY A 62 0.91 -14.73 -47.95
CA GLY A 62 0.03 -15.14 -46.87
C GLY A 62 0.72 -16.08 -45.89
N GLU A 63 0.33 -15.94 -44.63
CA GLU A 63 0.43 -16.98 -43.62
C GLU A 63 -0.91 -17.08 -42.90
N GLU A 64 -1.18 -18.29 -42.46
CA GLU A 64 -2.48 -18.88 -42.24
C GLU A 64 -3.26 -18.17 -41.13
N ASN A 65 -4.48 -17.73 -41.46
CA ASN A 65 -5.49 -17.38 -40.46
C ASN A 65 -5.90 -18.67 -39.73
N GLY A 66 -5.14 -19.02 -38.70
CA GLY A 66 -5.69 -19.70 -37.54
C GLY A 66 -6.75 -18.77 -36.97
N ILE A 67 -8.01 -19.07 -37.24
CA ILE A 67 -9.11 -18.53 -36.45
C ILE A 67 -8.91 -19.17 -35.07
N GLU A 68 -8.12 -18.53 -34.21
CA GLU A 68 -8.25 -18.75 -32.78
C GLU A 68 -9.69 -18.37 -32.46
N GLU A 69 -10.51 -19.38 -32.18
CA GLU A 69 -11.74 -19.17 -31.45
C GLU A 69 -11.35 -18.37 -30.21
N ASN A 70 -11.65 -17.06 -30.21
CA ASN A 70 -11.40 -16.16 -29.09
C ASN A 70 -12.35 -16.57 -27.96
N LYS A 71 -12.01 -17.69 -27.32
CA LYS A 71 -12.70 -18.19 -26.16
C LYS A 71 -12.34 -17.21 -25.06
N VAL A 72 -13.33 -16.40 -24.69
CA VAL A 72 -13.22 -15.48 -23.56
C VAL A 72 -12.67 -16.30 -22.39
N GLU A 73 -11.45 -15.98 -21.97
CA GLU A 73 -10.80 -16.60 -20.82
C GLU A 73 -11.69 -16.35 -19.60
N SER A 74 -11.96 -17.37 -18.79
CA SER A 74 -12.74 -17.19 -17.57
C SER A 74 -11.93 -16.41 -16.54
N ILE A 75 -12.58 -15.64 -15.67
CA ILE A 75 -11.90 -14.82 -14.65
C ILE A 75 -10.97 -15.68 -13.76
N GLN A 76 -11.40 -16.91 -13.42
CA GLN A 76 -10.57 -17.85 -12.65
C GLN A 76 -9.23 -18.20 -13.33
N ALA A 77 -9.22 -18.30 -14.66
CA ALA A 77 -8.04 -18.67 -15.45
C ALA A 77 -7.12 -17.46 -15.63
N GLU A 78 -7.71 -16.28 -15.89
CA GLU A 78 -7.01 -15.00 -15.93
C GLU A 78 -6.25 -14.75 -14.62
N ILE A 79 -6.92 -14.83 -13.46
CA ILE A 79 -6.29 -14.64 -12.15
C ILE A 79 -5.20 -15.70 -11.91
N ALA A 80 -5.43 -16.96 -12.27
CA ALA A 80 -4.41 -18.01 -12.13
C ALA A 80 -3.15 -17.74 -12.97
N ARG A 81 -3.31 -17.16 -14.17
CA ARG A 81 -2.20 -16.75 -15.04
C ARG A 81 -1.42 -15.57 -14.45
N VAL A 82 -2.11 -14.59 -13.88
CA VAL A 82 -1.46 -13.44 -13.22
C VAL A 82 -0.72 -13.90 -11.96
N GLU A 83 -1.30 -14.82 -11.18
CA GLU A 83 -0.62 -15.49 -10.05
C GLU A 83 0.66 -16.21 -10.47
N GLU A 84 0.62 -16.98 -11.56
CA GLU A 84 1.81 -17.65 -12.08
C GLU A 84 2.90 -16.65 -12.45
N LYS A 85 2.54 -15.56 -13.13
CA LYS A 85 3.47 -14.48 -13.47
C LYS A 85 3.99 -13.74 -12.23
N SER A 86 3.16 -13.58 -11.20
CA SER A 86 3.54 -12.94 -9.93
C SER A 86 4.69 -13.68 -9.23
N ARG A 87 4.79 -15.01 -9.39
CA ARG A 87 5.90 -15.80 -8.83
C ARG A 87 7.27 -15.41 -9.36
N GLU A 88 7.34 -14.85 -10.58
CA GLU A 88 8.60 -14.32 -11.12
C GLU A 88 9.17 -13.17 -10.28
N HIS A 89 8.33 -12.53 -9.46
CA HIS A 89 8.71 -11.40 -8.62
C HIS A 89 8.72 -11.72 -7.12
N CYS A 90 7.74 -12.47 -6.61
CA CYS A 90 7.62 -12.74 -5.17
C CYS A 90 8.52 -13.89 -4.68
N ASP A 91 8.92 -14.83 -5.55
CA ASP A 91 9.71 -16.01 -5.16
C ASP A 91 11.22 -15.85 -5.41
N ILE A 92 11.68 -14.63 -5.70
CA ILE A 92 13.09 -14.39 -6.02
C ILE A 92 13.96 -14.56 -4.77
N ASP A 93 15.09 -15.27 -4.92
CA ASP A 93 16.10 -15.41 -3.88
C ASP A 93 16.84 -14.08 -3.63
N SER A 94 16.32 -13.31 -2.68
CA SER A 94 16.87 -12.01 -2.29
C SER A 94 18.24 -12.09 -1.62
N SER A 95 18.73 -13.28 -1.23
CA SER A 95 20.00 -13.43 -0.51
C SER A 95 21.23 -13.09 -1.36
N SER A 96 21.08 -13.08 -2.69
CA SER A 96 22.14 -12.79 -3.65
C SER A 96 22.00 -11.45 -4.37
N MET A 97 20.93 -10.70 -4.10
CA MET A 97 20.57 -9.48 -4.83
C MET A 97 21.06 -8.21 -4.15
N GLY A 98 21.35 -7.19 -4.95
CA GLY A 98 21.55 -5.84 -4.43
C GLY A 98 20.22 -5.15 -4.08
N GLN A 99 20.26 -4.17 -3.17
CA GLN A 99 19.06 -3.41 -2.77
C GLN A 99 18.33 -2.77 -3.97
N GLN A 100 19.06 -2.28 -4.98
CA GLN A 100 18.47 -1.69 -6.18
C GLN A 100 17.68 -2.71 -7.01
N GLU A 101 18.19 -3.94 -7.13
CA GLU A 101 17.48 -5.03 -7.82
C GLU A 101 16.23 -5.43 -7.03
N MET A 102 16.33 -5.56 -5.70
CA MET A 102 15.17 -5.84 -4.85
C MET A 102 14.08 -4.78 -5.02
N ASN A 103 14.45 -3.48 -4.99
CA ASN A 103 13.51 -2.38 -5.21
C ASN A 103 12.86 -2.46 -6.60
N TYR A 104 13.65 -2.77 -7.64
CA TYR A 104 13.14 -2.95 -8.99
C TYR A 104 12.11 -4.08 -9.07
N HIS A 105 12.42 -5.25 -8.51
CA HIS A 105 11.51 -6.39 -8.55
C HIS A 105 10.22 -6.14 -7.78
N SER A 106 10.29 -5.50 -6.61
CA SER A 106 9.11 -5.11 -5.84
C SER A 106 8.24 -4.10 -6.60
N ALA A 107 8.84 -3.11 -7.28
CA ALA A 107 8.10 -2.17 -8.11
C ALA A 107 7.44 -2.85 -9.33
N GLN A 108 8.11 -3.83 -9.96
CA GLN A 108 7.51 -4.61 -11.04
C GLN A 108 6.37 -5.50 -10.55
N TRP A 109 6.50 -6.04 -9.33
CA TRP A 109 5.44 -6.82 -8.69
C TRP A 109 4.19 -5.98 -8.44
N TYR A 110 4.37 -4.78 -7.87
CA TYR A 110 3.27 -3.83 -7.70
C TYR A 110 2.62 -3.49 -9.04
N LYS A 111 3.43 -3.15 -10.06
CA LYS A 111 2.92 -2.82 -11.39
C LYS A 111 2.09 -3.96 -12.01
N LEU A 112 2.54 -5.21 -11.87
CA LEU A 112 1.79 -6.36 -12.39
C LEU A 112 0.37 -6.42 -11.83
N TRP A 113 0.23 -6.26 -10.52
CA TRP A 113 -1.08 -6.28 -9.86
C TRP A 113 -1.90 -5.03 -10.14
N ASP A 114 -1.26 -3.87 -10.25
CA ASP A 114 -1.95 -2.62 -10.59
C ASP A 114 -2.50 -2.63 -12.02
N ASP A 115 -1.73 -3.17 -12.99
CA ASP A 115 -2.18 -3.38 -14.37
C ASP A 115 -3.44 -4.28 -14.39
N GLU A 116 -3.44 -5.38 -13.61
CA GLU A 116 -4.59 -6.30 -13.51
C GLU A 116 -5.79 -5.66 -12.82
N LEU A 117 -5.56 -4.92 -11.72
CA LEU A 117 -6.60 -4.17 -11.01
C LEU A 117 -7.32 -3.20 -11.94
N ASN A 118 -6.56 -2.44 -12.73
CA ASN A 118 -7.12 -1.46 -13.66
C ASN A 118 -7.89 -2.15 -14.81
N SER A 119 -7.40 -3.28 -15.30
CA SER A 119 -8.10 -4.12 -16.29
C SER A 119 -9.45 -4.64 -15.78
N LEU A 120 -9.48 -5.17 -14.55
CA LEU A 120 -10.71 -5.66 -13.92
C LEU A 120 -11.68 -4.52 -13.63
N TRP A 121 -11.18 -3.40 -13.08
CA TRP A 121 -12.00 -2.24 -12.79
C TRP A 121 -12.67 -1.67 -14.05
N SER A 122 -11.94 -1.54 -15.16
CA SER A 122 -12.50 -1.08 -16.43
C SER A 122 -13.70 -1.95 -16.84
N ARG A 123 -13.51 -3.28 -16.91
CA ARG A 123 -14.58 -4.23 -17.30
C ARG A 123 -15.74 -4.22 -16.33
N LEU A 124 -15.46 -4.26 -15.03
CA LEU A 124 -16.50 -4.26 -13.99
C LEU A 124 -17.32 -2.98 -14.04
N SER A 125 -16.66 -1.82 -14.19
CA SER A 125 -17.32 -0.52 -14.22
C SER A 125 -18.25 -0.34 -15.43
N ASP A 126 -18.01 -1.06 -16.53
CA ASP A 126 -18.85 -1.05 -17.73
C ASP A 126 -20.07 -1.99 -17.61
N GLU A 127 -19.97 -3.00 -16.75
CA GLU A 127 -21.00 -4.05 -16.59
C GLU A 127 -21.91 -3.84 -15.39
N LEU A 128 -21.53 -2.98 -14.43
CA LEU A 128 -22.36 -2.62 -13.28
C LEU A 128 -23.46 -1.62 -13.63
N ASP A 129 -24.59 -1.73 -12.94
CA ASP A 129 -25.59 -0.66 -12.92
C ASP A 129 -25.06 0.57 -12.14
N GLU A 130 -25.63 1.75 -12.42
CA GLU A 130 -25.15 3.02 -11.86
C GLU A 130 -25.14 3.06 -10.32
N GLU A 131 -26.13 2.46 -9.65
CA GLU A 131 -26.21 2.48 -8.19
C GLU A 131 -25.10 1.61 -7.59
N THR A 132 -24.92 0.40 -8.12
CA THR A 132 -23.86 -0.50 -7.66
C THR A 132 -22.48 0.05 -8.00
N LYS A 133 -22.29 0.61 -9.20
CA LYS A 133 -21.03 1.25 -9.63
C LYS A 133 -20.62 2.38 -8.69
N ALA A 134 -21.56 3.22 -8.24
CA ALA A 134 -21.27 4.30 -7.30
C ALA A 134 -20.75 3.77 -5.95
N LYS A 135 -21.34 2.69 -5.43
CA LYS A 135 -20.90 2.05 -4.17
C LYS A 135 -19.52 1.44 -4.32
N VAL A 136 -19.27 0.66 -5.36
CA VAL A 136 -17.95 0.04 -5.59
C VAL A 136 -16.87 1.11 -5.84
N LEU A 137 -17.21 2.23 -6.49
CA LEU A 137 -16.29 3.37 -6.66
C LEU A 137 -15.92 4.02 -5.32
N GLU A 138 -16.87 4.16 -4.40
CA GLU A 138 -16.59 4.66 -3.04
C GLU A 138 -15.66 3.71 -2.28
N GLU A 139 -15.93 2.41 -2.33
CA GLU A 139 -15.04 1.38 -1.77
C GLU A 139 -13.64 1.44 -2.38
N GLN A 140 -13.53 1.61 -3.70
CA GLN A 140 -12.25 1.70 -4.39
C GLN A 140 -11.46 2.92 -3.94
N ARG A 141 -12.10 4.08 -3.77
CA ARG A 141 -11.45 5.30 -3.27
C ARG A 141 -10.99 5.15 -1.82
N ALA A 142 -11.83 4.55 -0.97
CA ALA A 142 -11.47 4.26 0.41
C ALA A 142 -10.28 3.29 0.50
N TRP A 143 -10.31 2.24 -0.31
CA TRP A 143 -9.22 1.27 -0.42
C TRP A 143 -7.91 1.92 -0.91
N ILE A 144 -7.95 2.76 -1.96
CA ILE A 144 -6.76 3.49 -2.44
C ILE A 144 -6.16 4.32 -1.30
N LYS A 145 -6.99 5.10 -0.57
CA LYS A 145 -6.51 5.90 0.55
C LYS A 145 -5.79 5.05 1.60
N ARG A 146 -6.39 3.90 1.98
CA ARG A 146 -5.75 2.95 2.92
C ARG A 146 -4.45 2.38 2.38
N LYS A 147 -4.42 1.93 1.12
CA LYS A 147 -3.23 1.38 0.47
C LYS A 147 -2.06 2.37 0.48
N GLU A 148 -2.29 3.61 0.07
CA GLU A 148 -1.24 4.65 0.06
C GLU A 148 -0.75 4.98 1.49
N GLY A 149 -1.67 5.02 2.46
CA GLY A 149 -1.34 5.20 3.88
C GLY A 149 -0.47 4.06 4.42
N ASN A 150 -0.86 2.81 4.17
CA ASN A 150 -0.17 1.62 4.64
C ASN A 150 1.20 1.45 3.97
N ALA A 151 1.30 1.70 2.66
CA ALA A 151 2.57 1.70 1.95
C ALA A 151 3.54 2.74 2.54
N THR A 152 3.07 3.97 2.75
CA THR A 152 3.85 5.02 3.43
C THR A 152 4.31 4.58 4.83
N THR A 153 3.41 3.98 5.59
CA THR A 153 3.66 3.52 6.97
C THR A 153 4.69 2.39 7.02
N ALA A 154 4.68 1.49 6.05
CA ALA A 154 5.73 0.47 5.88
C ALA A 154 7.08 1.11 5.53
N GLY A 155 7.08 2.08 4.61
CA GLY A 155 8.29 2.78 4.14
C GLY A 155 9.04 3.54 5.25
N ILE A 156 8.31 4.16 6.16
CA ILE A 156 8.87 4.97 7.25
C ILE A 156 9.80 4.17 8.17
N GLN A 157 9.59 2.86 8.32
CA GLN A 157 10.46 2.00 9.12
C GLN A 157 11.91 1.98 8.60
N ALA A 158 12.12 2.30 7.32
CA ALA A 158 13.44 2.43 6.74
C ALA A 158 14.11 3.80 7.00
N LEU A 159 13.42 4.76 7.60
CA LEU A 159 13.92 6.10 7.95
C LEU A 159 14.60 6.82 6.76
N GLY A 160 14.02 6.73 5.56
CA GLY A 160 14.63 7.30 4.36
C GLY A 160 15.73 6.44 3.71
N GLY A 161 16.00 5.25 4.22
CA GLY A 161 17.00 4.36 3.67
C GLY A 161 16.66 3.87 2.26
N THR A 162 17.64 3.29 1.57
CA THR A 162 17.45 2.61 0.28
C THR A 162 16.48 1.42 0.34
N LEU A 163 16.11 0.99 1.55
CA LEU A 163 15.10 -0.03 1.82
C LEU A 163 13.65 0.50 1.68
N GLN A 164 13.42 1.81 1.84
CA GLN A 164 12.07 2.39 1.83
C GLN A 164 11.24 2.02 0.58
N PRO A 165 11.76 2.15 -0.67
CA PRO A 165 10.98 1.81 -1.86
C PRO A 165 10.59 0.33 -1.94
N LEU A 166 11.40 -0.56 -1.36
CA LEU A 166 11.09 -1.99 -1.29
C LEU A 166 9.87 -2.24 -0.41
N LEU A 167 9.83 -1.63 0.78
CA LEU A 167 8.74 -1.77 1.74
C LEU A 167 7.44 -1.17 1.20
N GLU A 168 7.50 0.06 0.69
CA GLU A 168 6.35 0.76 0.11
C GLU A 168 5.74 -0.04 -1.05
N SER A 169 6.57 -0.43 -2.02
CA SER A 169 6.11 -1.19 -3.20
C SER A 169 5.62 -2.58 -2.83
N GLY A 170 6.23 -3.23 -1.83
CA GLY A 170 5.85 -4.56 -1.37
C GLY A 170 4.45 -4.54 -0.75
N THR A 171 4.23 -3.66 0.23
CA THR A 171 2.90 -3.48 0.84
C THR A 171 1.85 -3.05 -0.18
N ALA A 172 2.19 -2.13 -1.10
CA ALA A 172 1.27 -1.73 -2.15
C ALA A 172 0.91 -2.91 -3.08
N ALA A 173 1.86 -3.77 -3.43
CA ALA A 173 1.64 -4.96 -4.26
C ALA A 173 0.72 -5.97 -3.56
N GLU A 174 0.97 -6.29 -2.29
CA GLU A 174 0.17 -7.24 -1.51
C GLU A 174 -1.29 -6.79 -1.39
N MET A 175 -1.51 -5.52 -1.03
CA MET A 175 -2.86 -4.96 -0.93
C MET A 175 -3.54 -4.87 -2.31
N THR A 176 -2.80 -4.56 -3.37
CA THR A 176 -3.34 -4.51 -4.74
C THR A 176 -3.76 -5.89 -5.22
N ARG A 177 -2.98 -6.92 -4.90
CA ARG A 177 -3.35 -8.31 -5.13
C ARG A 177 -4.63 -8.69 -4.37
N ALA A 178 -4.75 -8.35 -3.09
CA ALA A 178 -5.98 -8.56 -2.31
C ALA A 178 -7.20 -7.92 -2.99
N ARG A 179 -7.06 -6.67 -3.44
CA ARG A 179 -8.14 -5.96 -4.14
C ARG A 179 -8.48 -6.55 -5.51
N VAL A 180 -7.49 -7.05 -6.26
CA VAL A 180 -7.71 -7.77 -7.53
C VAL A 180 -8.65 -8.96 -7.32
N TYR A 181 -8.47 -9.74 -6.26
CA TYR A 181 -9.36 -10.86 -5.94
C TYR A 181 -10.80 -10.41 -5.61
N VAL A 182 -10.95 -9.28 -4.92
CA VAL A 182 -12.27 -8.69 -4.64
C VAL A 182 -12.97 -8.26 -5.94
N LEU A 183 -12.27 -7.52 -6.81
CA LEU A 183 -12.84 -7.06 -8.08
C LEU A 183 -13.14 -8.22 -9.03
N ALA A 184 -12.28 -9.24 -9.06
CA ALA A 184 -12.51 -10.48 -9.80
C ALA A 184 -13.78 -11.20 -9.31
N GLY A 185 -14.00 -11.26 -8.00
CA GLY A 185 -15.22 -11.78 -7.40
C GLY A 185 -16.46 -11.01 -7.86
N TYR A 186 -16.43 -9.67 -7.78
CA TYR A 186 -17.53 -8.84 -8.25
C TYR A 186 -17.83 -9.03 -9.74
N LEU A 187 -16.80 -9.07 -10.59
CA LEU A 187 -16.97 -9.28 -12.02
C LEU A 187 -17.54 -10.68 -12.32
N ALA A 188 -17.08 -11.70 -11.60
CA ALA A 188 -17.61 -13.07 -11.75
C ALA A 188 -19.08 -13.15 -11.34
N ASP A 189 -19.46 -12.46 -10.26
CA ASP A 189 -20.86 -12.39 -9.80
C ASP A 189 -21.78 -11.70 -10.80
N VAL A 190 -21.31 -10.63 -11.45
CA VAL A 190 -22.03 -9.93 -12.53
C VAL A 190 -22.23 -10.85 -13.73
N ARG A 191 -21.16 -11.54 -14.15
CA ARG A 191 -21.16 -12.45 -15.31
C ARG A 191 -21.74 -13.83 -15.04
N LYS A 192 -22.07 -14.15 -13.79
CA LYS A 192 -22.52 -15.49 -13.35
C LYS A 192 -21.49 -16.58 -13.65
N GLU A 193 -20.21 -16.24 -13.52
CA GLU A 193 -19.08 -17.17 -13.62
C GLU A 193 -18.76 -17.78 -12.25
N SER A 194 -18.23 -19.00 -12.24
CA SER A 194 -17.70 -19.61 -11.01
C SER A 194 -16.33 -19.01 -10.71
N PHE A 195 -16.16 -18.45 -9.51
CA PHE A 195 -14.88 -17.97 -9.00
C PHE A 195 -14.66 -18.49 -7.58
N THR A 196 -13.47 -19.06 -7.33
CA THR A 196 -13.12 -19.66 -6.05
C THR A 196 -11.70 -19.27 -5.66
N VAL A 197 -11.54 -18.88 -4.40
CA VAL A 197 -10.24 -18.58 -3.78
C VAL A 197 -9.84 -19.78 -2.93
N SER A 198 -8.62 -20.29 -3.11
CA SER A 198 -8.11 -21.38 -2.28
C SER A 198 -7.84 -20.87 -0.86
N GLN A 199 -7.89 -21.76 0.14
CA GLN A 199 -7.61 -21.37 1.52
C GLN A 199 -6.22 -20.75 1.69
N GLU A 200 -5.21 -21.29 1.01
CA GLU A 200 -3.83 -20.77 1.06
C GLU A 200 -3.74 -19.34 0.51
N ILE A 201 -4.45 -19.07 -0.58
CA ILE A 201 -4.51 -17.71 -1.14
C ILE A 201 -5.26 -16.80 -0.17
N GLN A 202 -6.42 -17.23 0.34
CA GLN A 202 -7.22 -16.43 1.27
C GLN A 202 -6.41 -16.00 2.51
N GLU A 203 -5.67 -16.93 3.13
CA GLU A 203 -4.79 -16.62 4.27
C GLU A 203 -3.74 -15.55 3.93
N SER A 204 -3.25 -15.52 2.69
CA SER A 204 -2.31 -14.50 2.20
C SER A 204 -2.98 -13.17 1.88
N LEU A 205 -4.21 -13.15 1.37
CA LEU A 205 -4.95 -11.91 1.11
C LEU A 205 -5.35 -11.24 2.44
N ASP A 206 -5.81 -12.03 3.42
CA ASP A 206 -6.20 -11.54 4.74
C ASP A 206 -4.99 -10.92 5.48
N ALA A 207 -3.80 -11.50 5.33
CA ALA A 207 -2.56 -10.96 5.91
C ALA A 207 -2.13 -9.61 5.29
N ALA A 208 -2.51 -9.33 4.04
CA ALA A 208 -2.16 -8.10 3.35
C ALA A 208 -3.00 -6.89 3.81
N GLU A 209 -4.21 -7.14 4.34
CA GLU A 209 -5.14 -6.12 4.81
C GLU A 209 -5.62 -6.46 6.23
N PRO A 210 -4.75 -6.33 7.25
CA PRO A 210 -5.15 -6.62 8.62
C PRO A 210 -6.29 -5.70 9.07
N ASP A 211 -7.16 -6.22 9.93
CA ASP A 211 -8.21 -5.42 10.56
C ASP A 211 -7.56 -4.41 11.52
N LEU A 212 -8.00 -3.15 11.44
CA LEU A 212 -7.41 -2.07 12.24
C LEU A 212 -7.67 -2.29 13.74
N ASP A 213 -8.80 -2.88 14.11
CA ASP A 213 -9.16 -3.20 15.48
C ASP A 213 -8.17 -4.22 16.05
N ASP A 214 -7.91 -5.30 15.30
CA ASP A 214 -6.92 -6.33 15.66
C ASP A 214 -5.51 -5.74 15.81
N VAL A 215 -5.16 -4.72 15.03
CA VAL A 215 -3.87 -4.03 15.16
C VAL A 215 -3.83 -3.17 16.43
N PHE A 216 -4.89 -2.43 16.73
CA PHE A 216 -4.98 -1.65 17.98
C PHE A 216 -4.94 -2.51 19.23
N GLU A 217 -5.62 -3.66 19.23
CA GLU A 217 -5.63 -4.59 20.37
C GLU A 217 -4.22 -5.04 20.77
N LYS A 218 -3.27 -5.10 19.83
CA LYS A 218 -1.87 -5.42 20.14
C LYS A 218 -1.19 -4.36 20.99
N PHE A 219 -1.61 -3.10 20.87
CA PHE A 219 -1.05 -1.97 21.61
C PHE A 219 -1.83 -1.64 22.89
N GLU A 220 -2.98 -2.29 23.14
CA GLU A 220 -3.84 -1.99 24.27
C GLU A 220 -3.08 -2.10 25.61
N GLY A 221 -3.16 -1.04 26.42
CA GLY A 221 -2.52 -0.98 27.72
C GLY A 221 -2.01 0.40 28.12
N GLN A 222 -1.42 0.47 29.32
CA GLN A 222 -0.69 1.63 29.81
C GLN A 222 0.79 1.32 29.85
N TRP A 223 1.56 2.01 29.01
CA TRP A 223 2.97 1.77 28.78
C TRP A 223 3.81 2.87 29.44
N ILE A 224 4.64 2.50 30.41
CA ILE A 224 5.26 3.48 31.32
C ILE A 224 6.59 3.97 30.74
N PHE A 225 6.76 5.29 30.60
CA PHE A 225 8.02 5.90 30.16
C PHE A 225 8.73 6.72 31.26
N ASP A 226 8.04 7.08 32.35
CA ASP A 226 8.65 7.68 33.55
C ASP A 226 7.99 7.14 34.82
N GLU A 227 8.64 6.14 35.45
CA GLU A 227 8.17 5.51 36.69
C GLU A 227 8.06 6.50 37.86
N SER A 228 8.94 7.51 37.92
CA SER A 228 8.99 8.46 39.04
C SER A 228 7.78 9.39 39.06
N ARG A 229 7.26 9.70 37.87
CA ARG A 229 6.08 10.54 37.65
C ARG A 229 4.81 9.74 37.40
N GLY A 230 4.93 8.42 37.19
CA GLY A 230 3.83 7.59 36.69
C GLY A 230 3.37 8.01 35.30
N ALA A 231 4.28 8.52 34.45
CA ALA A 231 3.93 8.96 33.12
C ALA A 231 3.93 7.77 32.14
N CYS A 232 2.84 7.63 31.40
CA CYS A 232 2.63 6.58 30.41
C CYS A 232 2.02 7.10 29.11
N VAL A 233 2.13 6.27 28.07
CA VAL A 233 1.26 6.26 26.90
C VAL A 233 0.14 5.24 27.16
N GLY A 234 -1.11 5.67 27.11
CA GLY A 234 -2.28 4.79 27.20
C GLY A 234 -2.88 4.56 25.82
N VAL A 235 -3.23 3.31 25.53
CA VAL A 235 -3.99 2.89 24.35
C VAL A 235 -5.16 2.05 24.87
N GLU A 236 -6.38 2.50 24.66
CA GLU A 236 -7.56 1.82 25.20
C GLU A 236 -8.81 2.11 24.38
N ARG A 237 -9.83 1.25 24.53
CA ARG A 237 -11.16 1.48 23.95
C ARG A 237 -11.71 2.84 24.42
N THR A 238 -12.19 3.64 23.48
CA THR A 238 -12.69 5.01 23.74
C THR A 238 -13.75 5.03 24.83
N GLU A 239 -14.67 4.07 24.83
CA GLU A 239 -15.75 3.98 25.83
C GLU A 239 -15.26 3.74 27.27
N MET A 240 -14.06 3.18 27.44
CA MET A 240 -13.42 2.94 28.74
C MET A 240 -12.45 4.07 29.11
N CYS A 241 -12.06 4.89 28.13
CA CYS A 241 -11.09 5.96 28.28
C CYS A 241 -11.70 7.19 28.98
N SER A 242 -11.01 7.70 30.01
CA SER A 242 -11.40 8.99 30.62
C SER A 242 -11.21 10.19 29.68
N TYR A 243 -10.42 10.02 28.62
CA TYR A 243 -10.13 11.01 27.60
C TYR A 243 -10.80 10.67 26.25
N GLY A 244 -11.76 9.74 26.25
CA GLY A 244 -12.41 9.27 25.04
C GLY A 244 -13.00 10.39 24.20
N VAL A 245 -12.77 10.32 22.88
CA VAL A 245 -13.31 11.28 21.90
C VAL A 245 -14.61 10.72 21.31
N GLU A 246 -15.64 11.55 21.20
CA GLU A 246 -16.92 11.08 20.66
C GLU A 246 -16.77 10.71 19.16
N GLY A 247 -17.21 9.49 18.82
CA GLY A 247 -17.17 8.97 17.45
C GLY A 247 -15.93 8.16 17.10
N SER A 248 -14.95 8.05 18.00
CA SER A 248 -13.81 7.14 17.89
C SER A 248 -14.06 5.82 18.61
N ASP A 249 -13.41 4.74 18.16
CA ASP A 249 -13.43 3.43 18.82
C ASP A 249 -12.21 3.23 19.73
N TRP A 250 -11.07 3.85 19.38
CA TRP A 250 -9.82 3.80 20.12
C TRP A 250 -9.32 5.19 20.49
N THR A 251 -8.80 5.31 21.71
CA THR A 251 -8.16 6.55 22.19
C THR A 251 -6.75 6.25 22.65
N ILE A 252 -5.81 7.08 22.18
CA ILE A 252 -4.42 7.09 22.57
C ILE A 252 -4.15 8.41 23.29
N TRP A 253 -3.50 8.33 24.44
CA TRP A 253 -3.20 9.51 25.25
C TRP A 253 -1.81 9.42 25.86
N VAL A 254 -1.12 10.57 25.91
CA VAL A 254 0.19 10.69 26.55
C VAL A 254 0.03 11.48 27.84
N THR A 255 0.63 11.01 28.94
CA THR A 255 0.54 11.70 30.23
C THR A 255 1.12 13.12 30.16
N GLY A 256 0.24 14.12 30.22
CA GLY A 256 0.61 15.53 30.09
C GLY A 256 0.98 15.95 28.66
N GLY A 257 0.59 15.16 27.66
CA GLY A 257 0.80 15.42 26.24
C GLY A 257 -0.51 15.32 25.44
N ASP A 258 -0.39 14.88 24.21
CA ASP A 258 -1.47 14.87 23.22
C ASP A 258 -2.43 13.68 23.38
N ILE A 259 -3.60 13.84 22.78
CA ILE A 259 -4.65 12.82 22.64
C ILE A 259 -4.98 12.69 21.15
N PHE A 260 -5.06 11.47 20.66
CA PHE A 260 -5.42 11.14 19.28
C PHE A 260 -6.13 9.78 19.22
N THR A 261 -6.72 9.46 18.07
CA THR A 261 -7.72 8.38 17.95
C THR A 261 -7.55 7.56 16.67
N ASP A 262 -8.34 6.49 16.52
CA ASP A 262 -8.47 5.76 15.25
C ASP A 262 -8.92 6.63 14.08
N LEU A 263 -9.62 7.75 14.34
CA LEU A 263 -10.02 8.70 13.30
C LEU A 263 -8.84 9.48 12.71
N ASP A 264 -7.73 9.55 13.44
CA ASP A 264 -6.50 10.24 13.03
C ASP A 264 -5.52 9.29 12.30
N VAL A 265 -5.90 8.01 12.10
CA VAL A 265 -5.05 7.02 11.41
C VAL A 265 -4.85 7.43 9.95
N TYR A 266 -3.58 7.63 9.60
CA TYR A 266 -3.13 7.85 8.24
C TYR A 266 -2.88 6.53 7.51
N GLY A 267 -2.27 5.57 8.20
CA GLY A 267 -1.97 4.24 7.68
C GLY A 267 -1.43 3.33 8.77
N TYR A 268 -1.35 2.04 8.48
CA TYR A 268 -0.89 1.05 9.45
C TYR A 268 -0.35 -0.20 8.75
N THR A 269 0.44 -0.97 9.48
CA THR A 269 0.79 -2.35 9.13
C THR A 269 0.40 -3.26 10.28
N GLU A 270 0.75 -4.54 10.19
CA GLU A 270 0.58 -5.45 11.31
C GLU A 270 1.33 -5.00 12.60
N ASN A 271 2.38 -4.18 12.45
CA ASN A 271 3.34 -3.89 13.52
C ASN A 271 3.45 -2.40 13.88
N ASN A 272 2.82 -1.50 13.13
CA ASN A 272 2.83 -0.08 13.44
C ASN A 272 1.57 0.64 12.96
N ILE A 273 1.21 1.71 13.66
CA ILE A 273 0.11 2.60 13.30
C ILE A 273 0.67 4.00 13.16
N LEU A 274 0.42 4.64 12.03
CA LEU A 274 0.77 6.01 11.74
C LEU A 274 -0.47 6.90 11.82
N PHE A 275 -0.39 7.92 12.65
CA PHE A 275 -1.41 8.95 12.82
C PHE A 275 -0.97 10.23 12.11
N LYS A 276 -1.92 10.97 11.57
CA LYS A 276 -1.73 12.30 11.00
C LYS A 276 -2.74 13.26 11.61
N ILE A 277 -2.24 14.24 12.35
CA ILE A 277 -3.03 15.29 12.96
C ILE A 277 -2.74 16.60 12.20
N PRO A 278 -3.69 17.12 11.41
CA PRO A 278 -3.48 18.36 10.67
C PRO A 278 -3.57 19.58 11.58
N HIS A 279 -2.66 20.53 11.40
CA HIS A 279 -2.71 21.87 11.98
C HIS A 279 -2.73 22.94 10.87
N ASP A 280 -3.01 24.20 11.23
CA ASP A 280 -3.14 25.29 10.25
C ASP A 280 -1.87 25.50 9.40
N ASP A 281 -0.68 25.32 10.02
CA ASP A 281 0.61 25.64 9.40
C ASP A 281 1.46 24.39 9.08
N TYR A 282 1.15 23.23 9.66
CA TYR A 282 1.92 21.98 9.51
C TYR A 282 1.08 20.75 9.86
N ASP A 283 1.57 19.56 9.51
CA ASP A 283 0.99 18.29 9.94
C ASP A 283 1.86 17.67 11.05
N SER A 284 1.23 17.13 12.09
CA SER A 284 1.90 16.30 13.09
C SER A 284 1.69 14.82 12.78
N PHE A 285 2.76 14.04 12.88
CA PHE A 285 2.71 12.60 12.68
C PHE A 285 3.16 11.89 13.93
N TYR A 286 2.35 10.93 14.39
CA TYR A 286 2.69 10.04 15.49
C TYR A 286 2.76 8.62 14.95
N GLU A 287 3.76 7.85 15.34
CA GLU A 287 3.88 6.44 14.99
C GLU A 287 3.96 5.61 16.25
N LEU A 288 3.02 4.69 16.38
CA LEU A 288 2.99 3.67 17.39
C LEU A 288 3.59 2.39 16.82
N SER A 289 4.62 1.84 17.47
CA SER A 289 5.27 0.60 17.05
C SER A 289 5.85 -0.15 18.24
N PHE A 290 6.28 -1.40 18.02
CA PHE A 290 7.03 -2.17 19.02
C PHE A 290 8.52 -2.19 18.67
N GLY A 291 9.35 -2.01 19.70
CA GLY A 291 10.78 -2.29 19.64
C GLY A 291 11.08 -3.79 19.71
N VAL A 292 12.37 -4.12 19.72
CA VAL A 292 12.85 -5.51 19.65
C VAL A 292 12.54 -6.29 20.92
N GLU A 293 12.43 -5.61 22.06
CA GLU A 293 12.12 -6.18 23.38
C GLU A 293 10.62 -6.10 23.70
N GLN A 294 9.77 -5.85 22.69
CA GLN A 294 8.32 -5.60 22.85
C GLN A 294 7.98 -4.37 23.70
N GLU A 295 8.91 -3.42 23.77
CA GLU A 295 8.69 -2.10 24.33
C GLU A 295 7.86 -1.25 23.35
N LEU A 296 6.87 -0.52 23.85
CA LEU A 296 6.07 0.38 23.01
C LEU A 296 6.88 1.63 22.69
N ILE A 297 6.96 1.96 21.41
CA ILE A 297 7.65 3.14 20.90
C ILE A 297 6.59 4.07 20.30
N LEU A 298 6.57 5.30 20.80
CA LEU A 298 5.79 6.39 20.21
C LEU A 298 6.77 7.42 19.63
N THR A 299 6.79 7.52 18.30
CA THR A 299 7.62 8.49 17.58
C THR A 299 6.76 9.66 17.11
N TYR A 300 7.21 10.88 17.35
CA TYR A 300 6.60 12.11 16.86
C TYR A 300 7.49 12.75 15.79
N ARG A 301 6.90 13.30 14.73
CA ARG A 301 7.60 14.08 13.67
C ARG A 301 6.65 15.08 13.00
N THR A 302 7.20 16.16 12.44
CA THR A 302 6.42 17.18 11.70
C THR A 302 6.40 16.96 10.18
N SER A 303 7.17 15.97 9.69
CA SER A 303 7.28 15.64 8.28
C SER A 303 7.57 14.16 8.11
N LEU A 304 7.01 13.55 7.07
CA LEU A 304 7.37 12.21 6.59
C LEU A 304 8.52 12.25 5.57
N SER A 305 9.03 13.44 5.24
CA SER A 305 10.11 13.59 4.27
C SER A 305 11.44 13.08 4.81
N ILE A 306 12.19 12.41 3.95
CA ILE A 306 13.56 11.96 4.21
C ILE A 306 14.49 13.12 4.59
N ASP A 307 14.23 14.34 4.13
CA ASP A 307 15.09 15.50 4.42
C ASP A 307 14.93 16.02 5.85
N ALA A 308 13.93 15.52 6.60
CA ALA A 308 13.63 15.90 7.97
C ALA A 308 14.30 15.00 9.02
N VAL A 309 15.43 14.35 8.70
CA VAL A 309 16.13 13.34 9.54
C VAL A 309 16.39 13.75 11.00
N ASN A 310 16.30 15.03 11.35
CA ASN A 310 16.58 15.53 12.69
C ASN A 310 15.35 16.11 13.44
N ASP A 311 14.14 15.97 12.92
CA ASP A 311 12.92 16.52 13.55
C ASP A 311 11.97 15.41 14.00
N TYR A 312 12.47 14.53 14.88
CA TYR A 312 11.63 13.53 15.52
C TYR A 312 11.96 13.40 17.03
N ASP A 313 10.90 13.26 17.82
CA ASP A 313 10.97 12.94 19.24
C ASP A 313 10.52 11.48 19.44
N VAL A 314 11.17 10.76 20.35
CA VAL A 314 10.84 9.34 20.62
C VAL A 314 10.57 9.15 22.10
N ILE A 315 9.41 8.56 22.41
CA ILE A 315 9.08 8.02 23.73
C ILE A 315 9.22 6.50 23.65
N VAL A 316 10.09 5.94 24.48
CA VAL A 316 10.25 4.49 24.65
C VAL A 316 9.63 4.09 25.98
N CYS A 317 8.62 3.23 25.92
CA CYS A 317 7.83 2.81 27.07
C CYS A 317 8.16 1.36 27.44
N LYS A 318 8.37 1.10 28.72
CA LYS A 318 8.57 -0.24 29.28
C LYS A 318 7.27 -0.83 29.81
#